data_AF-A0A811KGT8-F1
#
_entry.id   AF-A0A811KGT8-F1
#
_cell.length_a   1.000
_cell.length_b   1.000
_cell.length_c   1.000
_cell.angle_alpha   90.00
_cell.angle_beta   90.00
_cell.angle_gamma   90.00
#
_symmetry.space_group_name_H-M   'P 1'
#
loop_
_entity.id
_entity.type
_entity.pdbx_description
1 polymer ?
#
loop_
_entity_poly.entity_id
_entity_poly.type
_entity_poly.pdbx_seq_one_letter_code
_entity_poly.pdbx_strand_id
1 'polypeptide(L)'
;MSLLCFSNHLLSQIVERFVATMLLSRYEKIGERFPWIAVLIIVAQWLYAALTLKVMLARNILFIRVFSSIIEIVITIIVYFMLPSISRKKYEQYKPQCSKTSTNTRIRSSLSLRYQTSENLKIANLTSRIILIQIISNSLTLTIHGCGRLFEPDTFEWNLIMKTLHWVIYIAAFIQQCQVMQEIRMKKHKVLPNAVVIRSAEEERQIYFEQYNHIWNS
;
A
#
# COMPACT_ATOMS: atom_id res chain seq x y z
N MET A 1 10.64 16.47 13.90
CA MET A 1 9.22 16.10 14.11
C MET A 1 8.57 15.68 12.79
N SER A 2 8.73 16.45 11.71
CA SER A 2 8.24 16.13 10.37
C SER A 2 8.66 14.74 9.87
N LEU A 3 9.94 14.38 10.00
CA LEU A 3 10.49 13.12 9.48
C LEU A 3 9.90 11.87 10.17
N LEU A 4 9.67 11.95 11.48
CA LEU A 4 8.99 10.89 12.26
C LEU A 4 7.52 10.75 11.87
N CYS A 5 6.82 11.87 11.67
CA CYS A 5 5.43 11.84 11.24
C CYS A 5 5.29 11.17 9.85
N PHE A 6 6.25 11.44 8.97
CA PHE A 6 6.30 10.87 7.63
C PHE A 6 6.59 9.37 7.62
N SER A 7 7.59 8.91 8.38
CA SER A 7 7.89 7.48 8.51
C SER A 7 6.70 6.69 9.09
N ASN A 8 6.00 7.27 10.07
CA ASN A 8 4.78 6.67 10.62
C ASN A 8 3.64 6.58 9.61
N HIS A 9 3.48 7.60 8.78
CA HIS A 9 2.47 7.58 7.72
C HIS A 9 2.78 6.49 6.69
N LEU A 10 4.04 6.34 6.33
CA LEU A 10 4.49 5.32 5.39
C LEU A 10 4.28 3.91 5.95
N LEU A 11 4.64 3.68 7.22
CA LEU A 11 4.39 2.41 7.90
C LEU A 11 2.90 2.06 7.93
N SER A 12 2.06 3.04 8.25
CA SER A 12 0.60 2.93 8.28
C SER A 12 0.03 2.48 6.92
N GLN A 13 0.44 3.12 5.82
CA GLN A 13 0.04 2.72 4.46
C GLN A 13 0.49 1.29 4.12
N ILE A 14 1.71 0.92 4.52
CA ILE A 14 2.25 -0.42 4.28
C ILE A 14 1.48 -1.49 5.06
N VAL A 15 1.17 -1.22 6.33
CA VAL A 15 0.39 -2.13 7.17
C VAL A 15 -1.02 -2.30 6.61
N GLU A 16 -1.67 -1.22 6.18
CA GLU A 16 -2.99 -1.30 5.54
C GLU A 16 -2.95 -2.24 4.33
N ARG A 17 -1.94 -2.10 3.47
CA ARG A 17 -1.77 -2.92 2.27
C ARG A 17 -1.41 -4.37 2.59
N PHE A 18 -0.63 -4.59 3.64
CA PHE A 18 -0.35 -5.92 4.16
C PHE A 18 -1.63 -6.62 4.67
N VAL A 19 -2.45 -5.89 5.43
CA VAL A 19 -3.74 -6.39 5.93
C VAL A 19 -4.68 -6.70 4.75
N ALA A 20 -4.80 -5.80 3.78
CA ALA A 20 -5.64 -6.01 2.59
C ALA A 20 -5.21 -7.23 1.76
N THR A 21 -3.89 -7.45 1.60
CA THR A 21 -3.36 -8.61 0.87
C THR A 21 -3.52 -9.93 1.65
N MET A 22 -3.41 -9.90 2.97
CA MET A 22 -3.51 -11.12 3.79
C MET A 22 -4.93 -11.56 4.10
N LEU A 23 -5.83 -10.60 4.28
CA LEU A 23 -7.21 -10.82 4.75
C LEU A 23 -8.24 -10.44 3.69
N LEU A 24 -7.95 -10.67 2.40
CA LEU A 24 -8.76 -10.18 1.28
C LEU A 24 -10.28 -10.29 1.48
N SER A 25 -10.80 -11.50 1.75
CA SER A 25 -12.26 -11.69 1.88
C SER A 25 -12.86 -11.02 3.13
N ARG A 26 -12.10 -10.93 4.23
CA ARG A 26 -12.55 -10.25 5.45
C ARG A 26 -12.44 -8.75 5.31
N TYR A 27 -11.39 -8.27 4.65
CA TYR A 27 -11.12 -6.86 4.39
C TYR A 27 -12.23 -6.26 3.53
N GLU A 28 -12.63 -6.94 2.45
CA GLU A 28 -13.74 -6.50 1.61
C GLU A 28 -15.06 -6.45 2.38
N LYS A 29 -15.38 -7.52 3.14
CA LYS A 29 -16.62 -7.56 3.92
C LYS A 29 -16.69 -6.46 4.98
N ILE A 30 -15.57 -6.14 5.62
CA ILE A 30 -15.48 -5.05 6.61
C ILE A 30 -15.56 -3.69 5.90
N GLY A 31 -14.90 -3.56 4.73
CA GLY A 31 -14.81 -2.32 3.96
C GLY A 31 -16.03 -1.98 3.11
N GLU A 32 -16.96 -2.94 2.89
CA GLU A 32 -18.14 -2.76 2.03
C GLU A 32 -19.02 -1.60 2.48
N ARG A 33 -19.23 -1.47 3.80
CA ARG A 33 -20.07 -0.40 4.36
C ARG A 33 -19.26 0.85 4.68
N PHE A 34 -18.07 0.67 5.24
CA PHE A 34 -17.21 1.78 5.67
C PHE A 34 -15.76 1.28 5.86
N PRO A 35 -14.73 2.06 5.53
CA PRO A 35 -13.33 1.65 5.62
C PRO A 35 -12.80 1.67 7.07
N TRP A 36 -13.40 0.85 7.95
CA TRP A 36 -13.07 0.80 9.39
C TRP A 36 -11.60 0.51 9.67
N ILE A 37 -10.96 -0.33 8.85
CA ILE A 37 -9.55 -0.70 9.03
C ILE A 37 -8.66 0.52 8.81
N ALA A 38 -8.90 1.30 7.76
CA ALA A 38 -8.15 2.53 7.49
C ALA A 38 -8.33 3.55 8.63
N VAL A 39 -9.56 3.71 9.14
CA VAL A 39 -9.84 4.62 10.27
C VAL A 39 -9.11 4.16 11.54
N LEU A 40 -9.13 2.87 11.86
CA LEU A 40 -8.44 2.33 13.02
C LEU A 40 -6.91 2.54 12.92
N ILE A 41 -6.35 2.36 11.73
CA ILE A 41 -4.93 2.63 11.46
C ILE A 41 -4.62 4.12 11.66
N ILE A 42 -5.44 5.02 11.14
CA ILE A 42 -5.27 6.47 11.33
C ILE A 42 -5.31 6.82 12.81
N VAL A 43 -6.31 6.35 13.56
CA VAL A 43 -6.43 6.61 15.00
C VAL A 43 -5.21 6.08 15.76
N ALA A 44 -4.75 4.86 15.46
CA ALA A 44 -3.55 4.29 16.06
C ALA A 44 -2.30 5.14 15.76
N GLN A 45 -2.20 5.66 14.54
CA GLN A 45 -1.09 6.53 14.13
C GLN A 45 -1.10 7.86 14.90
N TRP A 46 -2.27 8.48 15.08
CA TRP A 46 -2.40 9.71 15.88
C TRP A 46 -2.06 9.48 17.35
N LEU A 47 -2.52 8.38 17.93
CA LEU A 47 -2.19 8.00 19.31
C LEU A 47 -0.68 7.77 19.47
N TYR A 48 -0.06 7.04 18.54
CA TYR A 48 1.38 6.85 18.53
C TYR A 48 2.13 8.18 18.44
N ALA A 49 1.77 9.05 17.49
CA ALA A 49 2.39 10.36 17.33
C ALA A 49 2.25 11.24 18.59
N ALA A 50 1.08 11.25 19.23
CA ALA A 50 0.83 11.98 20.47
C ALA A 50 1.67 11.43 21.63
N LEU A 51 1.80 10.10 21.74
CA LEU A 51 2.65 9.44 22.72
C LEU A 51 4.12 9.80 22.51
N THR A 52 4.61 9.70 21.28
CA THR A 52 6.00 10.06 20.92
C THR A 52 6.27 11.53 21.22
N LEU A 53 5.33 12.43 20.91
CA LEU A 53 5.45 13.84 21.23
C LEU A 53 5.56 14.08 22.74
N LYS A 54 4.69 13.44 23.54
CA LYS A 54 4.77 13.54 25.02
C LYS A 54 6.11 13.04 25.55
N VAL A 55 6.59 11.89 25.08
CA VAL A 55 7.90 11.34 25.49
C VAL A 55 9.04 12.29 25.11
N MET A 56 8.98 12.90 23.92
CA MET A 56 9.98 13.87 23.49
C MET A 56 10.00 15.15 24.32
N LEU A 57 8.83 15.65 24.71
CA LEU A 57 8.73 16.83 25.56
C LEU A 57 9.24 16.54 26.99
N ALA A 58 8.99 15.32 27.49
CA ALA A 58 9.40 14.93 28.84
C ALA A 58 10.88 14.57 28.95
N ARG A 59 11.47 13.99 27.89
CA ARG A 59 12.88 13.59 27.88
C ARG A 59 13.50 14.00 26.55
N ASN A 60 14.46 14.92 26.60
CA ASN A 60 15.20 15.44 25.43
C ASN A 60 16.20 14.40 24.88
N ILE A 61 15.74 13.18 24.59
CA ILE A 61 16.59 12.05 24.21
C ILE A 61 16.63 11.96 22.69
N LEU A 62 17.61 12.66 22.11
CA LEU A 62 17.88 12.65 20.67
C LEU A 62 18.18 11.24 20.14
N PHE A 63 18.75 10.36 20.97
CA PHE A 63 19.06 8.98 20.61
C PHE A 63 17.82 8.13 20.29
N ILE A 64 16.76 8.23 21.11
CA ILE A 64 15.51 7.47 20.90
C ILE A 64 14.87 7.83 19.55
N ARG A 65 14.97 9.11 19.15
CA ARG A 65 14.44 9.60 17.87
C ARG A 65 15.13 8.97 16.66
N VAL A 66 16.46 8.89 16.70
CA VAL A 66 17.25 8.32 15.61
C VAL A 66 17.01 6.81 15.56
N PHE A 67 17.03 6.15 16.71
CA PHE A 67 16.81 4.72 16.81
C PHE A 67 15.41 4.30 16.32
N SER A 68 14.34 5.01 16.72
CA SER A 68 12.99 4.69 16.24
C SER A 68 12.85 4.88 14.73
N SER A 69 13.44 5.95 14.18
CA SER A 69 13.44 6.20 12.72
C SER A 69 14.13 5.06 11.96
N ILE A 70 15.27 4.55 12.47
CA ILE A 70 15.98 3.43 11.84
C ILE A 70 15.13 2.16 11.88
N ILE A 71 14.53 1.83 13.03
CA ILE A 71 13.64 0.66 13.16
C ILE A 71 12.47 0.76 12.18
N GLU A 72 11.81 1.92 12.09
CA GLU A 72 10.68 2.13 11.18
C GLU A 72 11.09 1.92 9.71
N ILE A 73 12.27 2.40 9.31
CA ILE A 73 12.83 2.17 7.96
C ILE A 73 13.09 0.68 7.72
N VAL A 74 13.71 -0.02 8.68
CA VAL A 74 14.00 -1.45 8.55
C VAL A 74 12.70 -2.26 8.41
N ILE A 75 11.71 -2.01 9.27
CA ILE A 75 10.40 -2.69 9.19
C ILE A 75 9.74 -2.42 7.84
N THR A 76 9.75 -1.16 7.39
CA THR A 76 9.23 -0.74 6.08
C THR A 76 9.85 -1.54 4.94
N ILE A 77 11.19 -1.67 4.94
CA ILE A 77 11.92 -2.41 3.91
C ILE A 77 11.54 -3.90 3.94
N ILE A 78 11.47 -4.50 5.14
CA ILE A 78 11.07 -5.90 5.29
C ILE A 78 9.69 -6.13 4.70
N VAL A 79 8.69 -5.33 5.10
CA VAL A 79 7.32 -5.50 4.61
C VAL A 79 7.24 -5.22 3.11
N TYR A 80 7.99 -4.24 2.59
CA TYR A 80 8.09 -3.97 1.16
C TYR A 80 8.52 -5.20 0.35
N PHE A 81 9.54 -5.95 0.81
CA PHE A 81 9.97 -7.19 0.13
C PHE A 81 9.01 -8.37 0.34
N MET A 82 8.34 -8.43 1.50
CA MET A 82 7.37 -9.48 1.78
C MET A 82 6.08 -9.33 0.96
N LEU A 83 5.60 -8.10 0.73
CA LEU A 83 4.31 -7.82 0.08
C LEU A 83 4.17 -8.48 -1.32
N PRO A 84 5.10 -8.31 -2.28
CA PRO A 84 4.99 -8.96 -3.59
C PRO A 84 5.11 -10.48 -3.48
N SER A 85 5.94 -10.98 -2.56
CA SER A 85 6.14 -12.42 -2.34
C SER A 85 4.86 -13.08 -1.81
N ILE A 86 4.21 -12.45 -0.84
CA ILE A 86 2.94 -12.90 -0.26
C ILE A 86 1.82 -12.82 -1.29
N SER A 87 1.72 -11.70 -2.02
CA SER A 87 0.71 -11.50 -3.06
C SER A 87 0.85 -12.56 -4.17
N ARG A 88 2.08 -12.84 -4.61
CA ARG A 88 2.37 -13.89 -5.59
C ARG A 88 2.01 -15.28 -5.06
N LYS A 89 2.38 -15.62 -3.82
CA LYS A 89 2.03 -16.91 -3.20
C LYS A 89 0.52 -17.12 -3.13
N LYS A 90 -0.24 -16.09 -2.76
CA LYS A 90 -1.72 -16.12 -2.76
C LYS A 90 -2.27 -16.26 -4.18
N TYR A 91 -1.74 -15.51 -5.13
CA TYR A 91 -2.13 -15.64 -6.54
C TYR A 91 -1.90 -17.06 -7.08
N GLU A 92 -0.75 -17.66 -6.80
CA GLU A 92 -0.43 -19.03 -7.22
C GLU A 92 -1.33 -20.08 -6.54
N GLN A 93 -1.75 -19.86 -5.28
CA GLN A 93 -2.73 -20.71 -4.60
C GLN A 93 -4.12 -20.69 -5.28
N TYR A 94 -4.51 -19.56 -5.87
CA TYR A 94 -5.80 -19.43 -6.57
C TYR A 94 -5.70 -19.63 -8.09
N LYS A 95 -4.48 -19.76 -8.64
CA LYS A 95 -4.25 -20.08 -10.05
C LYS A 95 -4.72 -21.52 -10.27
N PRO A 96 -5.63 -21.78 -11.23
CA PRO A 96 -6.05 -23.15 -11.49
C PRO A 96 -4.84 -23.95 -11.94
N GLN A 97 -4.49 -24.97 -11.17
CA GLN A 97 -3.61 -26.02 -11.63
C GLN A 97 -4.30 -26.72 -12.81
N CYS A 98 -3.90 -26.33 -14.03
CA CYS A 98 -4.22 -27.02 -15.28
C CYS A 98 -3.59 -28.43 -15.36
N SER A 99 -3.00 -28.93 -14.28
CA SER A 99 -2.44 -30.27 -14.24
C SER A 99 -3.54 -31.30 -13.96
N LYS A 100 -3.63 -32.20 -14.94
CA LYS A 100 -4.25 -33.52 -14.96
C LYS A 100 -3.85 -34.33 -13.72
N THR A 101 -4.52 -34.14 -12.59
CA THR A 101 -4.47 -35.12 -11.49
C THR A 101 -5.67 -34.94 -10.59
N SER A 102 -6.47 -36.00 -10.55
CA SER A 102 -7.54 -36.27 -9.60
C SER A 102 -7.01 -36.09 -8.17
N THR A 103 -7.76 -35.55 -7.22
CA THR A 103 -8.84 -36.25 -6.53
C THR A 103 -9.54 -35.25 -5.59
N ASN A 104 -10.85 -35.41 -5.47
CA ASN A 104 -11.77 -34.94 -4.43
C ASN A 104 -11.21 -33.99 -3.35
N THR A 105 -11.27 -32.69 -3.65
CA THR A 105 -11.76 -31.56 -2.80
C THR A 105 -11.22 -30.27 -3.43
N ARG A 106 -11.47 -30.06 -4.72
CA ARG A 106 -11.13 -28.79 -5.37
C ARG A 106 -12.22 -27.79 -5.03
N ILE A 107 -11.91 -26.91 -4.08
CA ILE A 107 -12.60 -25.63 -3.91
C ILE A 107 -12.65 -25.00 -5.29
N ARG A 108 -13.82 -25.03 -5.95
CA ARG A 108 -14.08 -24.28 -7.18
C ARG A 108 -13.88 -22.82 -6.81
N SER A 109 -12.68 -22.28 -7.03
CA SER A 109 -12.48 -20.84 -6.90
C SER A 109 -13.35 -20.18 -7.96
N SER A 110 -14.33 -19.40 -7.51
CA SER A 110 -15.23 -18.66 -8.41
C SER A 110 -14.39 -17.75 -9.32
N LEU A 111 -14.86 -17.54 -10.55
CA LEU A 111 -14.23 -16.61 -11.50
C LEU A 111 -13.98 -15.23 -10.86
N SER A 112 -14.91 -14.80 -9.99
CA SER A 112 -14.79 -13.57 -9.20
C SER A 112 -13.54 -13.54 -8.32
N LEU A 113 -13.23 -14.62 -7.59
CA LEU A 113 -12.08 -14.68 -6.70
C LEU A 113 -10.75 -14.60 -7.47
N ARG A 114 -10.71 -15.20 -8.67
CA ARG A 114 -9.54 -15.16 -9.55
C ARG A 114 -9.31 -13.75 -10.11
N TYR A 115 -10.38 -13.08 -10.53
CA TYR A 115 -10.33 -11.68 -10.97
C TYR A 115 -9.84 -10.77 -9.84
N GLN A 116 -10.44 -10.88 -8.65
CA GLN A 116 -10.04 -10.12 -7.46
C GLN A 116 -8.57 -10.35 -7.11
N THR A 117 -8.08 -11.59 -7.16
CA THR A 117 -6.67 -11.87 -6.82
C THR A 117 -5.71 -11.29 -7.87
N SER A 118 -6.07 -11.33 -9.16
CA SER A 118 -5.33 -10.68 -10.25
C SER A 118 -5.29 -9.17 -10.09
N GLU A 119 -6.44 -8.55 -9.75
CA GLU A 119 -6.54 -7.12 -9.52
C GLU A 119 -5.72 -6.70 -8.30
N ASN A 120 -5.79 -7.45 -7.20
CA ASN A 120 -4.97 -7.21 -6.01
C ASN A 120 -3.48 -7.35 -6.29
N LEU A 121 -3.06 -8.28 -7.15
CA LEU A 121 -1.65 -8.40 -7.55
C LEU A 121 -1.19 -7.16 -8.34
N LYS A 122 -2.03 -6.65 -9.24
CA LYS A 122 -1.75 -5.39 -9.98
C LYS A 122 -1.67 -4.20 -9.03
N ILE A 123 -2.62 -4.07 -8.11
CA ILE A 123 -2.64 -3.00 -7.09
C ILE A 123 -1.42 -3.12 -6.17
N ALA A 124 -1.04 -4.33 -5.75
CA ALA A 124 0.14 -4.56 -4.92
C ALA A 124 1.43 -4.18 -5.66
N ASN A 125 1.55 -4.47 -6.95
CA ASN A 125 2.69 -4.06 -7.78
C ASN A 125 2.75 -2.53 -8.00
N LEU A 126 1.61 -1.86 -8.14
CA LEU A 126 1.57 -0.40 -8.22
C LEU A 126 1.98 0.22 -6.87
N THR A 127 1.43 -0.32 -5.79
CA THR A 127 1.73 0.12 -4.42
C THR A 127 3.21 -0.08 -4.09
N SER A 128 3.81 -1.21 -4.48
CA SER A 128 5.23 -1.45 -4.24
C SER A 128 6.11 -0.41 -4.95
N ARG A 129 5.82 -0.05 -6.21
CA ARG A 129 6.54 1.02 -6.91
C ARG A 129 6.44 2.36 -6.18
N ILE A 130 5.26 2.70 -5.66
CA ILE A 130 5.04 3.94 -4.88
C ILE A 130 5.87 3.90 -3.59
N ILE A 131 5.80 2.79 -2.84
CA ILE A 131 6.57 2.60 -1.61
C ILE A 131 8.08 2.74 -1.89
N LEU A 132 8.57 2.18 -3.00
CA LEU A 132 9.98 2.29 -3.40
C LEU A 132 10.41 3.74 -3.62
N ILE A 133 9.63 4.50 -4.41
CA ILE A 133 9.90 5.92 -4.65
C ILE A 133 9.96 6.67 -3.32
N GLN A 134 9.08 6.32 -2.39
CA GLN A 134 9.02 7.02 -1.12
C GLN A 134 10.15 6.62 -0.15
N ILE A 135 10.59 5.36 -0.15
CA ILE A 135 11.81 4.93 0.56
C ILE A 135 13.03 5.71 0.04
N ILE A 136 13.17 5.84 -1.28
CA ILE A 136 14.26 6.61 -1.89
C ILE A 136 14.18 8.08 -1.46
N SER A 137 13.01 8.71 -1.56
CA SER A 137 12.79 10.10 -1.17
C SER A 137 13.10 10.35 0.31
N ASN A 138 12.70 9.44 1.19
CA ASN A 138 13.02 9.50 2.62
C ASN A 138 14.50 9.36 2.91
N SER A 139 15.13 8.39 2.26
CA SER A 139 16.56 8.14 2.45
C SER A 139 17.36 9.35 2.00
N LEU A 140 17.01 9.94 0.85
CA LEU A 140 17.59 11.17 0.36
C LEU A 140 17.38 12.33 1.33
N THR A 141 16.16 12.50 1.85
CA THR A 141 15.84 13.55 2.83
C THR A 141 16.62 13.40 4.12
N LEU A 142 16.77 12.17 4.61
CA LEU A 142 17.56 11.86 5.81
C LEU A 142 19.04 12.18 5.58
N THR A 143 19.60 11.80 4.43
CA THR A 143 20.99 12.11 4.06
C THR A 143 21.22 13.60 3.93
N ILE A 144 20.33 14.33 3.24
CA ILE A 144 20.40 15.79 3.13
C ILE A 144 20.31 16.43 4.52
N HIS A 145 19.38 15.97 5.38
CA HIS A 145 19.27 16.46 6.75
C HIS A 145 20.54 16.18 7.57
N GLY A 146 21.12 14.99 7.44
CA GLY A 146 22.33 14.60 8.14
C GLY A 146 23.53 15.42 7.70
N CYS A 147 23.75 15.50 6.38
CA CYS A 147 24.83 16.27 5.78
C CYS A 147 24.71 17.76 6.09
N GLY A 148 23.55 18.39 5.89
CA GLY A 148 23.42 19.82 6.14
C GLY A 148 23.60 20.20 7.60
N ARG A 149 23.24 19.30 8.53
CA ARG A 149 23.52 19.52 9.96
C ARG A 149 25.02 19.46 10.30
N LEU A 150 25.83 18.80 9.48
CA LEU A 150 27.29 18.79 9.64
C LEU A 150 27.94 20.07 9.11
N PHE A 151 27.35 20.72 8.10
CA PHE A 151 27.91 21.93 7.49
C PHE A 151 27.44 23.22 8.17
N GLU A 152 26.15 23.35 8.48
CA GLU A 152 25.59 24.55 9.13
C GLU A 152 24.47 24.16 10.12
N PRO A 153 24.76 24.09 11.43
CA PRO A 153 23.72 23.79 12.41
C PRO A 153 22.75 24.99 12.58
N ASP A 154 21.47 24.71 12.34
CA ASP A 154 20.31 25.49 12.79
C ASP A 154 20.14 26.91 12.21
N THR A 155 20.66 27.20 11.01
CA THR A 155 20.33 28.46 10.30
C THR A 155 18.85 28.51 9.91
N PHE A 156 18.29 29.71 9.87
CA PHE A 156 16.90 29.92 9.43
C PHE A 156 16.68 29.44 7.99
N GLU A 157 17.66 29.70 7.12
CA GLU A 157 17.67 29.31 5.71
C GLU A 157 17.62 27.79 5.56
N TRP A 158 18.43 27.06 6.33
CA TRP A 158 18.40 25.60 6.35
C TRP A 158 17.03 25.06 6.79
N ASN A 159 16.43 25.64 7.84
CA ASN A 159 15.10 25.27 8.28
C ASN A 159 14.02 25.54 7.22
N LEU A 160 14.14 26.65 6.46
CA LEU A 160 13.23 26.99 5.38
C LEU A 160 13.37 26.01 4.21
N ILE A 161 14.60 25.69 3.79
CA ILE A 161 14.90 24.71 2.75
C ILE A 161 14.32 23.34 3.14
N MET A 162 14.59 22.89 4.37
CA MET A 162 14.10 21.60 4.83
C MET A 162 12.57 21.54 4.92
N LYS A 163 11.91 22.59 5.41
CA LYS A 163 10.43 22.65 5.41
C LYS A 163 9.86 22.63 3.99
N THR A 164 10.48 23.34 3.05
CA THR A 164 10.06 23.37 1.65
C THR A 164 10.20 22.00 1.00
N LEU A 165 11.33 21.32 1.23
CA LEU A 165 11.59 19.98 0.72
C LEU A 165 10.58 18.96 1.26
N HIS A 166 10.23 19.03 2.55
CA HIS A 166 9.16 18.20 3.12
C HIS A 166 7.80 18.49 2.46
N TRP A 167 7.45 19.76 2.23
CA TRP A 167 6.21 20.12 1.53
C TRP A 167 6.10 19.54 0.13
N VAL A 168 7.20 19.60 -0.64
CA VAL A 168 7.25 18.99 -1.98
C VAL A 168 6.98 17.47 -1.90
N ILE A 169 7.59 16.79 -0.93
CA ILE A 169 7.38 15.35 -0.73
C ILE A 169 5.91 15.07 -0.33
N TYR A 170 5.31 15.87 0.54
CA TYR A 170 3.90 15.71 0.92
C TYR A 170 2.96 15.90 -0.28
N ILE A 171 3.20 16.92 -1.11
CA ILE A 171 2.41 17.18 -2.31
C ILE A 171 2.58 16.02 -3.31
N ALA A 172 3.80 15.52 -3.51
CA ALA A 172 4.06 14.39 -4.39
C ALA A 172 3.33 13.12 -3.91
N ALA A 173 3.40 12.80 -2.62
CA ALA A 173 2.68 11.67 -2.03
C ALA A 173 1.16 11.83 -2.16
N PHE A 174 0.64 13.04 -1.96
CA PHE A 174 -0.78 13.34 -2.16
C PHE A 174 -1.22 13.13 -3.61
N ILE A 175 -0.47 13.66 -4.58
CA ILE A 175 -0.73 13.47 -6.01
C ILE A 175 -0.73 11.99 -6.37
N GLN A 176 0.22 11.20 -5.85
CA GLN A 176 0.27 9.76 -6.06
C GLN A 176 -0.98 9.05 -5.50
N GLN A 177 -1.43 9.41 -4.30
CA GLN A 177 -2.67 8.87 -3.73
C GLN A 177 -3.90 9.24 -4.56
N CYS A 178 -3.96 10.48 -5.08
CA CYS A 178 -5.01 10.91 -5.99
C CYS A 178 -5.00 10.10 -7.29
N GLN A 179 -3.83 9.84 -7.89
CA GLN A 179 -3.69 9.02 -9.09
C GLN A 179 -4.18 7.59 -8.86
N VAL A 180 -3.79 6.97 -7.74
CA VAL A 180 -4.27 5.63 -7.36
C VAL A 180 -5.79 5.62 -7.18
N MET A 181 -6.35 6.60 -6.48
CA MET A 181 -7.81 6.73 -6.32
C MET A 181 -8.53 6.92 -7.66
N GLN A 182 -7.98 7.73 -8.56
CA GLN A 182 -8.54 7.95 -9.89
C GLN A 182 -8.52 6.66 -10.72
N GLU A 183 -7.41 5.92 -10.71
CA GLU A 183 -7.33 4.62 -11.39
C GLU A 183 -8.37 3.63 -10.88
N ILE A 184 -8.53 3.54 -9.55
CA ILE A 184 -9.53 2.67 -8.92
C ILE A 184 -10.94 3.11 -9.32
N ARG A 185 -11.24 4.41 -9.29
CA ARG A 185 -12.57 4.95 -9.64
C ARG A 185 -12.92 4.74 -11.12
N MET A 186 -11.98 5.01 -12.02
CA MET A 186 -12.17 4.82 -13.47
C MET A 186 -12.42 3.35 -13.81
N LYS A 187 -11.74 2.42 -13.12
CA LYS A 187 -11.97 0.97 -13.29
C LYS A 187 -13.32 0.54 -12.72
N LYS A 188 -13.73 1.06 -11.56
CA LYS A 188 -15.06 0.78 -10.98
C LYS A 188 -16.22 1.24 -11.87
N HIS A 189 -16.06 2.34 -12.61
CA HIS A 189 -17.05 2.78 -13.61
C HIS A 189 -17.06 1.93 -14.90
N LYS A 190 -15.95 1.27 -15.25
CA LYS A 190 -15.96 0.26 -16.32
C LYS A 190 -16.59 -1.07 -15.88
N VAL A 191 -16.75 -1.30 -14.57
CA VAL A 191 -17.15 -2.60 -13.99
C VAL A 191 -18.55 -2.58 -13.32
N LEU A 192 -19.18 -1.42 -13.08
CA LEU A 192 -20.57 -1.36 -12.59
C LEU A 192 -21.61 -1.52 -13.73
N PRO A 193 -22.80 -2.04 -13.44
CA PRO A 193 -23.26 -3.30 -14.01
C PRO A 193 -24.25 -3.03 -15.14
N ASN A 194 -23.99 -3.58 -16.32
CA ASN A 194 -25.09 -4.29 -16.96
C ASN A 194 -25.52 -5.31 -15.91
N ALA A 195 -26.79 -5.25 -15.49
CA ALA A 195 -27.40 -5.99 -14.38
C ALA A 195 -26.67 -7.30 -14.07
N VAL A 196 -26.59 -7.69 -12.78
CA VAL A 196 -26.23 -9.06 -12.40
C VAL A 196 -27.30 -10.00 -12.97
N VAL A 197 -27.23 -10.23 -14.28
CA VAL A 197 -27.85 -11.31 -14.98
C VAL A 197 -27.13 -12.49 -14.38
N ILE A 198 -27.89 -13.34 -13.71
CA ILE A 198 -27.42 -14.66 -13.31
C ILE A 198 -27.13 -15.37 -14.63
N ARG A 199 -25.89 -15.20 -15.09
CA ARG A 199 -25.40 -15.75 -16.35
C ARG A 199 -25.01 -17.18 -16.09
N SER A 200 -25.27 -18.05 -17.06
CA SER A 200 -24.80 -19.42 -16.95
C SER A 200 -23.27 -19.43 -16.90
N ALA A 201 -22.69 -20.46 -16.29
CA ALA A 201 -21.22 -20.60 -16.22
C ALA A 201 -20.57 -20.60 -17.64
N GLU A 202 -21.33 -20.98 -18.67
CA GLU A 202 -20.94 -20.92 -20.08
C GLU A 202 -20.76 -19.46 -20.55
N GLU A 203 -21.72 -18.59 -20.24
CA GLU A 203 -21.71 -17.19 -20.67
C GLU A 203 -20.60 -16.38 -19.99
N GLU A 204 -20.39 -16.58 -18.68
CA GLU A 204 -19.26 -15.96 -17.98
C GLU A 204 -17.92 -16.38 -18.59
N ARG A 205 -17.79 -17.67 -18.96
CA ARG A 205 -16.60 -18.20 -19.59
C ARG A 205 -16.38 -17.58 -20.97
N GLN A 206 -17.44 -17.38 -21.74
CA GLN A 206 -17.37 -16.84 -23.09
C GLN A 206 -16.94 -15.37 -23.10
N ILE A 207 -17.53 -14.55 -22.22
CA ILE A 207 -17.16 -13.13 -22.06
C ILE A 207 -15.72 -12.98 -21.58
N TYR A 208 -15.30 -13.85 -20.65
CA TYR A 208 -13.92 -13.87 -20.17
C TYR A 208 -12.94 -14.14 -21.31
N PHE A 209 -13.24 -15.11 -22.19
CA PHE A 209 -12.39 -15.41 -23.34
C PHE A 209 -12.39 -14.30 -24.38
N GLU A 210 -13.52 -13.63 -24.63
CA GLU A 210 -13.57 -12.47 -25.52
C GLU A 210 -12.69 -11.32 -24.99
N GLN A 211 -12.81 -10.98 -23.71
CA GLN A 211 -11.96 -9.95 -23.09
C GLN A 211 -10.47 -10.34 -23.14
N TYR A 212 -10.16 -11.61 -22.91
CA TYR A 212 -8.78 -12.10 -22.98
C TYR A 212 -8.22 -12.02 -24.40
N ASN A 213 -9.02 -12.41 -25.41
CA ASN A 213 -8.62 -12.40 -26.82
C ASN A 213 -8.40 -10.97 -27.32
N HIS A 214 -9.22 -10.02 -26.85
CA HIS A 214 -9.06 -8.60 -27.18
C HIS A 214 -7.80 -7.99 -26.56
N ILE A 215 -7.39 -8.41 -25.36
CA ILE A 215 -6.15 -7.93 -24.72
C ILE A 215 -4.91 -8.60 -25.32
N TRP A 216 -5.02 -9.85 -25.77
CA TRP A 216 -3.87 -10.60 -26.30
C TRP A 216 -3.54 -10.25 -27.76
N ASN A 217 -4.55 -9.85 -28.54
CA ASN A 217 -4.37 -9.48 -29.95
C ASN A 217 -4.27 -7.96 -30.19
N SER A 218 -4.23 -7.16 -29.13
CA SER A 218 -3.99 -5.70 -29.17
C SER A 218 -2.58 -5.37 -28.70
#